data_AF-A0A8T4UAE8-F1
#
_entry.id   AF-A0A8T4UAE8-F1
#
_cell.length_a   1.000
_cell.length_b   1.000
_cell.length_c   1.000
_cell.angle_alpha   90.00
_cell.angle_beta   90.00
_cell.angle_gamma   90.00
#
_symmetry.space_group_name_H-M   'P 1'
#
loop_
_entity.id
_entity.type
_entity.pdbx_description
1 polymer ?
#
loop_
_entity_poly.entity_id
_entity_poly.type
_entity_poly.pdbx_seq_one_letter_code
_entity_poly.pdbx_strand_id
1 'polypeptide(L)'
;MEKVLQLNYPAFGSILGILGRNGIGKSTAIKILAGNIKPNLGESEIERSWEDLLKLYKGTEIYKLLERIKNGEVKVAYKPQAVDLLTKKSEGKVIDMLRKVDQRNKFDIIVKELTMESILDRELSQLSGGEMQRVAIAATILKEAIILRYYF
;
A
#
# COMPACT_ATOMS: atom_id res chain seq x y z
N MET A 1 25.31 -15.52 2.22
CA MET A 1 25.16 -14.41 1.24
C MET A 1 23.99 -13.56 1.67
N GLU A 2 24.25 -12.45 2.36
CA GLU A 2 23.23 -11.45 2.67
C GLU A 2 22.81 -10.76 1.37
N LYS A 3 21.50 -10.73 1.10
CA LYS A 3 20.94 -10.11 -0.11
C LYS A 3 20.55 -8.68 0.21
N VAL A 4 21.31 -7.72 -0.32
CA VAL A 4 20.98 -6.30 -0.22
C VAL A 4 20.01 -5.94 -1.34
N LEU A 5 18.80 -5.52 -0.99
CA LEU A 5 17.83 -5.02 -1.96
C LEU A 5 18.03 -3.51 -2.14
N GLN A 6 18.49 -3.10 -3.32
CA GLN A 6 18.50 -1.69 -3.71
C GLN A 6 17.15 -1.30 -4.31
N LEU A 7 16.50 -0.29 -3.73
CA LEU A 7 15.28 0.30 -4.26
C LEU A 7 15.62 1.66 -4.85
N ASN A 8 15.26 1.86 -6.12
CA ASN A 8 15.22 3.19 -6.70
C ASN A 8 14.04 3.94 -6.07
N TYR A 9 14.31 5.15 -5.59
CA TYR A 9 13.34 6.01 -4.93
C TYR A 9 12.17 6.32 -5.89
N PRO A 10 10.91 6.02 -5.51
CA PRO A 10 9.77 6.45 -6.31
C PRO A 10 9.50 7.94 -6.09
N ALA A 11 9.36 8.70 -7.18
CA ALA A 11 8.84 10.07 -7.08
C ALA A 11 7.46 10.05 -6.39
N PHE A 12 7.20 10.99 -5.47
CA PHE A 12 5.89 11.06 -4.83
C PHE A 12 4.78 11.25 -5.88
N GLY A 13 3.70 10.46 -5.77
CA GLY A 13 2.62 10.42 -6.77
C GLY A 13 2.85 9.41 -7.91
N SER A 14 3.98 8.70 -7.94
CA SER A 14 4.24 7.63 -8.89
C SER A 14 3.80 6.24 -8.38
N ILE A 15 3.54 5.34 -9.32
CA ILE A 15 3.28 3.93 -9.02
C ILE A 15 4.62 3.18 -9.03
N LEU A 16 5.01 2.60 -7.89
CA LEU A 16 6.20 1.74 -7.79
C LEU A 16 5.80 0.26 -7.89
N GLY A 17 6.23 -0.41 -8.96
CA GLY A 17 6.17 -1.86 -9.08
C GLY A 17 7.45 -2.50 -8.55
N ILE A 18 7.33 -3.44 -7.59
CA ILE A 18 8.48 -4.23 -7.10
C ILE A 18 8.40 -5.62 -7.73
N LEU A 19 9.33 -5.93 -8.64
CA LEU A 19 9.44 -7.21 -9.34
C LEU A 19 10.67 -7.99 -8.88
N GLY A 20 10.60 -9.33 -8.89
CA GLY A 20 11.72 -10.19 -8.54
C GLY A 20 11.28 -11.61 -8.22
N ARG A 21 12.21 -12.54 -7.97
CA ARG A 21 11.88 -13.92 -7.57
C ARG A 21 11.31 -13.98 -6.15
N ASN A 22 10.63 -15.07 -5.80
CA ASN A 22 10.21 -15.30 -4.40
C ASN A 22 11.43 -15.38 -3.48
N GLY A 23 11.31 -14.83 -2.26
CA GLY A 23 12.40 -14.80 -1.29
C GLY A 23 13.51 -13.76 -1.53
N ILE A 24 13.34 -12.84 -2.49
CA ILE A 24 14.33 -11.75 -2.75
C ILE A 24 14.19 -10.57 -1.76
N GLY A 25 13.19 -10.57 -0.87
CA GLY A 25 12.99 -9.51 0.12
C GLY A 25 11.95 -8.45 -0.26
N LYS A 26 11.12 -8.68 -1.30
CA LYS A 26 10.04 -7.75 -1.70
C LYS A 26 9.08 -7.42 -0.55
N SER A 27 8.62 -8.43 0.19
CA SER A 27 7.75 -8.22 1.35
C SER A 27 8.46 -7.48 2.48
N THR A 28 9.75 -7.70 2.67
CA THR A 28 10.58 -6.98 3.66
C THR A 28 10.70 -5.51 3.28
N ALA A 29 10.95 -5.20 2.00
CA ALA A 29 10.99 -3.85 1.47
C ALA A 29 9.69 -3.08 1.72
N ILE A 30 8.55 -3.73 1.48
CA ILE A 30 7.23 -3.14 1.74
C ILE A 30 7.04 -2.86 3.23
N LYS A 31 7.45 -3.79 4.11
CA LYS A 31 7.38 -3.57 5.57
C LYS A 31 8.27 -2.41 6.02
N ILE A 32 9.43 -2.23 5.40
CA ILE A 32 10.30 -1.08 5.66
C ILE A 32 9.64 0.22 5.21
N LEU A 33 9.10 0.26 3.99
CA LEU A 33 8.37 1.42 3.47
C LEU A 33 7.12 1.76 4.30
N ALA A 34 6.50 0.76 4.92
CA ALA A 34 5.37 0.93 5.83
C ALA A 34 5.78 1.38 7.24
N GLY A 35 7.08 1.51 7.54
CA GLY A 35 7.58 1.85 8.87
C GLY A 35 7.46 0.72 9.90
N ASN A 36 7.04 -0.47 9.49
CA ASN A 36 6.87 -1.63 10.37
C ASN A 36 8.22 -2.29 10.73
N ILE A 37 9.25 -2.10 9.90
CA ILE A 37 10.59 -2.65 10.07
C ILE A 37 11.59 -1.54 9.75
N LYS A 38 12.66 -1.42 10.54
CA LYS A 38 13.77 -0.53 10.20
C LYS A 38 14.70 -1.19 9.17
N PRO A 39 15.22 -0.46 8.18
CA PRO A 39 16.22 -1.01 7.27
C PRO A 39 17.50 -1.34 8.04
N ASN A 40 18.01 -2.56 7.84
CA ASN A 40 19.24 -3.03 8.49
C ASN A 40 20.50 -2.86 7.62
N LEU A 41 20.35 -2.32 6.40
CA LEU A 41 21.44 -2.06 5.45
C LEU A 41 22.32 -3.28 5.11
N GLY A 42 21.79 -4.50 5.30
CA GLY A 42 22.55 -5.73 5.12
C GLY A 42 23.32 -6.17 6.36
N GLU A 43 23.19 -5.49 7.50
CA GLU A 43 23.84 -5.85 8.76
C GLU A 43 22.79 -6.37 9.73
N SER A 44 22.62 -7.69 9.76
CA SER A 44 21.58 -8.34 10.56
C SER A 44 21.82 -8.27 12.08
N GLU A 45 23.07 -8.12 12.51
CA GLU A 45 23.46 -8.09 13.93
C GLU A 45 23.50 -6.69 14.53
N ILE A 46 23.36 -5.64 13.72
CA ILE A 46 23.49 -4.25 14.18
C ILE A 46 22.12 -3.58 14.20
N GLU A 47 21.58 -3.43 15.40
CA GLU A 47 20.33 -2.70 15.61
C GLU A 47 20.59 -1.18 15.54
N ARG A 48 20.15 -0.54 14.44
CA ARG A 48 20.33 0.90 14.23
C ARG A 48 19.16 1.73 14.74
N SER A 49 19.48 2.87 15.34
CA SER A 49 18.47 3.89 15.65
C SER A 49 17.99 4.62 14.38
N TRP A 50 16.84 5.28 14.45
CA TRP A 50 16.38 6.12 13.33
C TRP A 50 17.31 7.31 13.11
N GLU A 51 17.93 7.81 14.18
CA GLU A 51 18.90 8.89 14.18
C GLU A 51 20.15 8.50 13.38
N ASP A 52 20.63 7.26 13.53
CA ASP A 52 21.79 6.75 12.78
C ASP A 52 21.46 6.60 11.30
N LEU A 53 20.28 6.08 10.98
CA LEU A 53 19.81 5.96 9.59
C LEU A 53 19.69 7.33 8.93
N LEU A 54 19.10 8.32 9.60
CA LEU A 54 18.96 9.68 9.07
C LEU A 54 20.32 10.36 8.89
N LYS A 55 21.28 10.13 9.78
CA LYS A 55 22.66 10.64 9.61
C LYS A 55 23.34 10.07 8.37
N LEU A 56 23.21 8.76 8.14
CA LEU A 56 23.83 8.08 6.98
C LEU A 56 23.32 8.59 5.64
N TYR A 57 22.04 8.95 5.57
CA TYR A 57 21.40 9.39 4.33
C TYR A 57 21.24 10.92 4.22
N LYS A 58 21.80 11.70 5.15
CA LYS A 58 21.63 13.16 5.19
C LYS A 58 21.97 13.80 3.83
N GLY A 59 21.06 14.66 3.33
CA GLY A 59 21.23 15.34 2.04
C GLY A 59 20.80 14.54 0.81
N THR A 60 20.32 13.29 0.98
CA THR A 60 19.76 12.49 -0.11
C THR A 60 18.23 12.54 -0.13
N GLU A 61 17.60 12.13 -1.23
CA GLU A 61 16.13 11.96 -1.29
C GLU A 61 15.64 10.86 -0.35
N ILE A 62 16.48 9.86 -0.04
CA ILE A 62 16.17 8.80 0.93
C ILE A 62 16.00 9.39 2.33
N TYR A 63 16.76 10.42 2.71
CA TYR A 63 16.58 11.13 3.99
C TYR A 63 15.14 11.58 4.18
N LYS A 64 14.57 12.25 3.16
CA LYS A 64 13.20 12.77 3.21
C LYS A 64 12.18 11.65 3.39
N LEU A 65 12.39 10.50 2.75
CA LEU A 65 11.51 9.34 2.93
C LEU A 65 11.63 8.75 4.33
N LEU A 66 12.84 8.53 4.82
CA LEU A 66 13.07 7.98 6.16
C LEU A 66 12.52 8.88 7.26
N GLU A 67 12.65 10.21 7.10
CA GLU A 67 12.08 11.20 8.02
C GLU A 67 10.55 11.11 8.06
N ARG A 68 9.90 11.03 6.89
CA ARG A 68 8.45 10.86 6.78
C ARG A 68 7.97 9.51 7.32
N ILE A 69 8.74 8.43 7.12
CA ILE A 69 8.43 7.12 7.71
C ILE A 69 8.52 7.20 9.24
N LYS A 70 9.59 7.80 9.76
CA LYS A 70 9.79 8.02 11.20
C LYS A 70 8.63 8.82 11.82
N ASN A 71 8.17 9.86 11.13
CA ASN A 71 7.06 10.71 11.56
C ASN A 71 5.67 10.07 11.36
N GLY A 72 5.59 8.87 10.78
CA GLY A 72 4.32 8.20 10.49
C GLY A 72 3.50 8.84 9.37
N GLU A 73 4.12 9.71 8.56
CA GLU A 73 3.47 10.43 7.45
C GLU A 73 3.29 9.55 6.20
N VAL A 74 3.95 8.39 6.17
CA VAL A 74 3.84 7.42 5.08
C VAL A 74 2.72 6.44 5.37
N LYS A 75 1.51 6.76 4.90
CA LYS A 75 0.35 5.87 4.96
C LYS A 75 0.47 4.80 3.88
N VAL A 76 0.84 3.57 4.22
CA VAL A 76 0.87 2.45 3.26
C VAL A 76 -0.44 1.67 3.29
N ALA A 77 -1.12 1.58 2.15
CA ALA A 77 -2.16 0.59 1.93
C ALA A 77 -1.53 -0.65 1.29
N TYR A 78 -1.39 -1.69 2.10
CA TYR A 78 -1.13 -3.03 1.58
C TYR A 78 -2.46 -3.62 1.12
N LYS A 79 -2.50 -4.18 -0.09
CA LYS A 79 -3.56 -5.13 -0.45
C LYS A 79 -3.17 -6.46 0.21
N PRO A 80 -3.73 -6.84 1.38
CA PRO A 80 -3.59 -8.20 1.84
C PRO A 80 -4.03 -9.11 0.70
N GLN A 81 -3.28 -10.18 0.43
CA GLN A 81 -3.68 -11.18 -0.56
C GLN A 81 -5.10 -11.71 -0.31
N ALA A 82 -5.60 -11.54 0.92
CA ALA A 82 -7.00 -11.65 1.25
C ALA A 82 -7.80 -10.44 0.74
N VAL A 83 -8.25 -10.54 -0.52
CA VAL A 83 -9.59 -10.07 -0.88
C VAL A 83 -10.62 -10.56 0.18
N ASP A 84 -10.30 -11.68 0.85
CA ASP A 84 -11.03 -12.30 1.96
C ASP A 84 -11.25 -11.45 3.23
N LEU A 85 -10.41 -10.44 3.51
CA LEU A 85 -10.60 -9.60 4.71
C LEU A 85 -11.69 -8.54 4.52
N LEU A 86 -12.01 -8.20 3.27
CA LEU A 86 -13.20 -7.42 2.94
C LEU A 86 -14.46 -8.32 2.92
N THR A 87 -14.35 -9.62 2.66
CA THR A 87 -15.52 -10.50 2.49
C THR A 87 -15.97 -11.21 3.75
N LYS A 88 -15.10 -11.43 4.76
CA LYS A 88 -15.49 -12.20 5.97
C LYS A 88 -16.17 -11.40 7.08
N LYS A 89 -16.25 -10.06 6.97
CA LYS A 89 -16.86 -9.18 8.01
C LYS A 89 -17.64 -7.97 7.50
N SER A 90 -17.78 -7.79 6.18
CA SER A 90 -18.50 -6.63 5.63
C SER A 90 -19.84 -7.10 5.07
N GLU A 91 -20.88 -7.05 5.90
CA GLU A 91 -22.26 -7.04 5.41
C GLU A 91 -22.57 -5.64 4.88
N GLY A 92 -23.32 -5.55 3.77
CA GLY A 92 -23.79 -4.28 3.22
C GLY A 92 -23.45 -4.06 1.75
N LYS A 93 -24.12 -3.06 1.19
CA LYS A 93 -23.99 -2.69 -0.22
C LYS A 93 -22.64 -2.06 -0.52
N VAL A 94 -22.20 -2.22 -1.76
CA VAL A 94 -20.96 -1.61 -2.29
C VAL A 94 -20.95 -0.10 -2.08
N ILE A 95 -22.08 0.57 -2.33
CA ILE A 95 -22.20 2.02 -2.17
C ILE A 95 -21.91 2.50 -0.75
N ASP A 96 -22.44 1.82 0.26
CA ASP A 96 -22.29 2.21 1.67
C ASP A 96 -20.84 2.07 2.12
N MET A 97 -20.20 0.97 1.71
CA MET A 97 -18.79 0.72 2.00
C MET A 97 -17.89 1.79 1.36
N LEU A 98 -18.09 2.09 0.08
CA LEU A 98 -17.26 3.03 -0.66
C LEU A 98 -17.43 4.47 -0.15
N ARG A 99 -18.66 4.89 0.17
CA ARG A 99 -18.91 6.21 0.77
C ARG A 99 -18.27 6.33 2.15
N LYS A 100 -18.29 5.27 2.95
CA LYS A 100 -17.67 5.25 4.28
C LYS A 100 -16.14 5.40 4.23
N VAL A 101 -15.49 4.90 3.18
CA VAL A 101 -14.03 4.98 3.01
C VAL A 101 -13.56 6.18 2.19
N ASP A 102 -14.49 6.96 1.62
CA ASP A 102 -14.15 8.15 0.83
C ASP A 102 -13.68 9.30 1.73
N GLN A 103 -12.36 9.39 1.85
CA GLN A 103 -11.68 10.47 2.56
C GLN A 103 -11.28 11.62 1.62
N ARG A 104 -11.45 11.43 0.31
CA ARG A 104 -10.95 12.35 -0.72
C ARG A 104 -12.07 13.05 -1.48
N ASN A 105 -13.33 12.75 -1.16
CA ASN A 105 -14.53 13.20 -1.86
C ASN A 105 -14.44 12.92 -3.38
N LYS A 106 -13.99 11.72 -3.74
CA LYS A 106 -13.80 11.30 -5.14
C LYS A 106 -14.70 10.14 -5.56
N PHE A 107 -15.67 9.76 -4.72
CA PHE A 107 -16.57 8.62 -4.98
C PHE A 107 -17.13 8.61 -6.40
N ASP A 108 -17.82 9.68 -6.82
CA ASP A 108 -18.52 9.70 -8.11
C ASP A 108 -17.57 9.55 -9.31
N ILE A 109 -16.39 10.16 -9.23
CA ILE A 109 -15.35 10.05 -10.25
C ILE A 109 -14.85 8.60 -10.34
N ILE A 110 -14.53 7.99 -9.20
CA ILE A 110 -13.94 6.64 -9.15
C ILE A 110 -14.94 5.57 -9.58
N VAL A 111 -16.21 5.71 -9.20
CA VAL A 111 -17.28 4.80 -9.64
C VAL A 111 -17.38 4.80 -11.17
N LYS A 112 -17.33 5.98 -11.79
CA LYS A 112 -17.41 6.14 -13.24
C LYS A 112 -16.18 5.59 -13.96
N GLU A 113 -14.99 5.95 -13.50
CA GLU A 113 -13.72 5.49 -14.09
C GLU A 113 -13.54 3.96 -14.00
N LEU A 114 -14.10 3.33 -12.96
CA LEU A 114 -14.05 1.88 -12.77
C LEU A 114 -15.31 1.16 -13.28
N THR A 115 -16.25 1.86 -13.93
CA THR A 115 -17.50 1.28 -14.46
C THR A 115 -18.26 0.44 -13.42
N MET A 116 -18.48 1.03 -12.25
CA MET A 116 -19.05 0.34 -11.08
C MET A 116 -20.52 0.66 -10.82
N GLU A 117 -21.16 1.47 -11.66
CA GLU A 117 -22.55 1.94 -11.48
C GLU A 117 -23.52 0.78 -11.32
N SER A 118 -23.33 -0.30 -12.09
CA SER A 118 -24.20 -1.48 -12.08
C SER A 118 -24.05 -2.37 -10.83
N ILE A 119 -23.02 -2.15 -10.01
CA ILE A 119 -22.74 -2.98 -8.83
C ILE A 119 -22.89 -2.25 -7.50
N LEU A 120 -23.20 -0.95 -7.51
CA LEU A 120 -23.31 -0.13 -6.31
C LEU A 120 -24.37 -0.64 -5.31
N ASP A 121 -25.51 -1.08 -5.82
CA ASP A 121 -26.64 -1.57 -5.02
C ASP A 121 -26.53 -3.05 -4.63
N ARG A 122 -25.52 -3.76 -5.15
CA ARG A 122 -25.31 -5.18 -4.85
C ARG A 122 -24.61 -5.35 -3.52
N GLU A 123 -24.91 -6.48 -2.88
CA GLU A 123 -24.18 -6.91 -1.69
C GLU A 123 -22.76 -7.34 -2.06
N LEU A 124 -21.80 -7.04 -1.19
CA LEU A 124 -20.41 -7.45 -1.38
C LEU A 124 -20.25 -8.97 -1.57
N SER A 125 -21.11 -9.76 -0.92
CA SER A 125 -21.13 -11.22 -1.01
C SER A 125 -21.55 -11.75 -2.39
N GLN A 126 -22.22 -10.93 -3.21
CA GLN A 126 -22.76 -11.32 -4.51
C GLN A 126 -21.82 -10.97 -5.68
N LEU A 127 -20.67 -10.36 -5.42
CA LEU A 127 -19.76 -9.90 -6.46
C LEU A 127 -18.86 -11.03 -6.97
N SER A 128 -18.63 -11.03 -8.29
CA SER A 128 -17.57 -11.83 -8.91
C SER A 128 -16.18 -11.39 -8.45
N GLY A 129 -15.17 -12.24 -8.61
CA GLY A 129 -13.78 -11.89 -8.25
C GLY A 129 -13.26 -10.64 -8.97
N GLY A 130 -13.66 -10.41 -10.22
CA GLY A 130 -13.29 -9.21 -10.98
C GLY A 130 -13.98 -7.94 -10.46
N GLU A 131 -15.27 -8.02 -10.12
CA GLU A 131 -16.00 -6.92 -9.49
C GLU A 131 -15.43 -6.57 -8.12
N MET A 132 -15.14 -7.58 -7.31
CA MET A 132 -14.52 -7.40 -6.00
C MET A 132 -13.13 -6.76 -6.09
N GLN A 133 -12.36 -7.08 -7.14
CA GLN A 133 -11.10 -6.38 -7.40
C GLN A 133 -11.31 -4.90 -7.71
N ARG A 134 -12.34 -4.54 -8.50
CA ARG A 134 -12.68 -3.13 -8.77
C ARG A 134 -13.09 -2.41 -7.50
N VAL A 135 -13.92 -3.03 -6.66
CA VAL A 135 -14.29 -2.49 -5.33
C VAL A 135 -13.06 -2.26 -4.45
N ALA A 136 -12.14 -3.23 -4.40
CA ALA A 136 -10.91 -3.09 -3.64
C ALA A 136 -10.03 -1.94 -4.16
N ILE A 137 -9.90 -1.79 -5.48
CA ILE A 137 -9.17 -0.68 -6.10
C ILE A 137 -9.84 0.65 -5.77
N ALA A 138 -11.16 0.74 -5.94
CA ALA A 138 -11.95 1.93 -5.63
C ALA A 138 -11.75 2.36 -4.17
N ALA A 139 -11.98 1.45 -3.23
CA ALA A 139 -11.80 1.69 -1.80
C ALA A 139 -10.37 2.14 -1.46
N THR A 140 -9.37 1.61 -2.17
CA THR A 140 -7.97 1.99 -1.96
C THR A 140 -7.71 3.42 -2.47
N ILE A 141 -8.25 3.80 -3.63
CA ILE A 141 -8.06 5.15 -4.20
C ILE A 141 -8.80 6.23 -3.38
N LEU A 142 -9.99 5.88 -2.88
CA LEU A 142 -10.85 6.74 -2.07
C LEU A 142 -10.26 6.99 -0.67
N LYS A 143 -9.46 6.05 -0.16
CA LYS A 143 -8.70 6.22 1.08
C LYS A 143 -7.46 7.07 0.83
N GLU A 144 -7.07 7.94 1.78
CA GLU A 144 -5.75 8.57 1.74
C GLU A 144 -4.66 7.55 2.08
N ALA A 145 -4.25 6.73 1.11
CA ALA A 145 -3.14 5.81 1.29
C ALA A 145 -2.28 5.67 0.04
N ILE A 146 -0.97 5.51 0.25
CA ILE A 146 0.02 5.17 -0.76
C ILE A 146 -0.23 3.71 -1.15
N ILE A 147 -0.60 3.50 -2.42
CA ILE A 147 -0.98 2.20 -2.97
C ILE A 147 0.28 1.47 -3.41
N LEU A 148 0.61 0.36 -2.76
CA LEU A 148 1.66 -0.56 -3.22
C LEU A 148 1.01 -1.79 -3.87
N ARG A 149 1.12 -1.89 -5.20
CA ARG A 149 0.58 -3.03 -5.97
C ARG A 149 1.63 -4.14 -6.08
N TYR A 150 1.30 -5.32 -5.58
CA TYR A 150 2.11 -6.53 -5.73
C TYR A 150 1.67 -7.29 -6.98
N TYR A 151 2.62 -7.69 -7.81
CA TYR A 151 2.41 -8.68 -8.86
C TYR A 151 3.10 -9.98 -8.43
N PHE A 152 2.36 -11.08 -8.49
CA PHE A 152 2.91 -12.44 -8.41
C PHE A 152 3.35 -12.87 -9.80
#